data_AF-A0A9X1NNC4-F1
#
_entry.id   AF-A0A9X1NNC4-F1
#
_cell.length_a   1.000
_cell.length_b   1.000
_cell.length_c   1.000
_cell.angle_alpha   90.00
_cell.angle_beta   90.00
_cell.angle_gamma   90.00
#
_symmetry.space_group_name_H-M   'P 1'
#
loop_
_entity.id
_entity.type
_entity.pdbx_description
1 polymer ?
#
loop_
_entity_poly.entity_id
_entity_poly.type
_entity_poly.pdbx_seq_one_letter_code
_entity_poly.pdbx_strand_id
1 'polypeptide(L)'
;MKDTEDLYDELVEAASCRGPRALLRIRTTYQPAGGTGTKVYPPSFPDPVRTNPNRYLVEPRFHAGSERSAVVLDQIPAQANRCEDALLQGQRAGAFQIPLLELRHDGESESVLTSLEFPHRYADAYLRDSELDGVSFDRSPLGRSVIGSSRDDASALYKHDPGSLVYGAWNSHRKGRQAKFARTYASEILGWDPVPGVRAAGRMDPYNLTGAAKPGKNGGPWTYGPVPTKAKGEKLSEIGHGNIAPQDSHGGMTVSGAERIATISLAGLDRIGFGPVSAEAAVAARASLAAYALLADRLAFGRPSVWLRSGCELVTVTESIEWVLRGDEVEPFDLRLDQALELFQRSVAEAGKLGLPMSTETVQLTPAANLAKAIDFALLKATDGQD
;
A
#
# COMPACT_ATOMS: atom_id res chain seq x y z
N MET A 1 30.40 -7.27 -7.03
CA MET A 1 29.08 -6.63 -7.22
C MET A 1 28.69 -6.89 -8.65
N LYS A 2 27.54 -7.53 -8.89
CA LYS A 2 27.10 -7.86 -10.26
C LYS A 2 26.76 -6.58 -11.01
N ASP A 3 27.06 -6.56 -12.31
CA ASP A 3 26.59 -5.48 -13.18
C ASP A 3 25.07 -5.65 -13.43
N THR A 4 24.39 -4.56 -13.79
CA THR A 4 22.96 -4.59 -14.12
C THR A 4 22.69 -5.52 -15.30
N GLU A 5 23.67 -5.71 -16.19
CA GLU A 5 23.62 -6.67 -17.28
C GLU A 5 23.42 -8.11 -16.81
N ASP A 6 24.27 -8.57 -15.89
CA ASP A 6 24.20 -9.92 -15.33
C ASP A 6 22.87 -10.14 -14.57
N LEU A 7 22.41 -9.11 -13.83
CA LEU A 7 21.15 -9.17 -13.09
C LEU A 7 19.94 -9.30 -14.02
N TYR A 8 19.97 -8.63 -15.17
CA TYR A 8 18.91 -8.75 -16.17
C TYR A 8 18.84 -10.15 -16.77
N ASP A 9 19.99 -10.72 -17.15
CA ASP A 9 20.05 -12.07 -17.71
C ASP A 9 19.57 -13.12 -16.71
N GLU A 10 19.94 -13.00 -15.43
CA GLU A 10 19.43 -13.86 -14.35
C GLU A 10 17.91 -13.72 -14.17
N LEU A 11 17.38 -12.51 -14.27
CA LEU A 11 15.95 -12.24 -14.13
C LEU A 11 15.14 -12.83 -15.29
N VAL A 12 15.66 -12.75 -16.52
CA VAL A 12 15.07 -13.38 -17.71
C VAL A 12 15.11 -14.90 -17.61
N GLU A 13 16.25 -15.48 -17.22
CA GLU A 13 16.39 -16.91 -16.99
C GLU A 13 15.38 -17.39 -15.94
N ALA A 14 15.28 -16.68 -14.82
CA ALA A 14 14.35 -16.97 -13.73
C ALA A 14 12.87 -16.85 -14.20
N ALA A 15 12.52 -15.78 -14.91
CA ALA A 15 11.17 -15.55 -15.43
C ALA A 15 10.75 -16.57 -16.51
N SER A 16 11.71 -17.29 -17.11
CA SER A 16 11.43 -18.40 -18.02
C SER A 16 10.94 -19.66 -17.30
N CYS A 17 11.13 -19.77 -15.98
CA CYS A 17 10.82 -20.95 -15.16
C CYS A 17 11.49 -22.26 -15.64
N ARG A 18 12.57 -22.16 -16.43
CA ARG A 18 13.34 -23.34 -16.90
C ARG A 18 14.54 -23.67 -16.01
N GLY A 19 15.01 -22.70 -15.23
CA GLY A 19 16.14 -22.85 -14.31
C GLY A 19 15.74 -23.37 -12.91
N PRO A 20 16.69 -23.40 -11.96
CA PRO A 20 16.47 -23.92 -10.61
C PRO A 20 15.79 -22.92 -9.66
N ARG A 21 15.72 -21.63 -10.03
CA ARG A 21 15.17 -20.54 -9.22
C ARG A 21 13.64 -20.66 -9.14
N ALA A 22 13.11 -20.66 -7.91
CA ALA A 22 11.68 -20.80 -7.62
C ALA A 22 11.00 -19.45 -7.35
N LEU A 23 11.68 -18.55 -6.62
CA LEU A 23 11.20 -17.19 -6.31
C LEU A 23 12.36 -16.29 -5.87
N LEU A 24 12.12 -14.98 -5.83
CA LEU A 24 12.96 -14.04 -5.09
C LEU A 24 12.40 -13.89 -3.68
N ARG A 25 13.27 -13.84 -2.68
CA ARG A 25 12.92 -13.57 -1.29
C ARG A 25 13.75 -12.40 -0.78
N ILE A 26 13.11 -11.50 -0.04
CA ILE A 26 13.77 -10.41 0.68
C ILE A 26 13.43 -10.58 2.14
N ARG A 27 14.44 -10.68 3.00
CA ARG A 27 14.28 -10.73 4.45
C ARG A 27 14.97 -9.55 5.06
N THR A 28 14.26 -8.82 5.91
CA THR A 28 14.82 -7.67 6.62
C THR A 28 14.51 -7.81 8.11
N THR A 29 15.51 -7.66 8.96
CA THR A 29 15.28 -7.55 10.41
C THR A 29 15.36 -6.10 10.83
N TYR A 30 14.51 -5.71 11.77
CA TYR A 30 14.42 -4.34 12.28
C TYR A 30 14.39 -4.29 13.80
N GLN A 31 14.77 -3.14 14.32
CA GLN A 31 14.52 -2.74 15.70
C GLN A 31 13.62 -1.49 15.74
N PRO A 32 12.83 -1.29 16.81
CA PRO A 32 12.13 -0.03 17.01
C PRO A 32 13.11 1.16 16.99
N ALA A 33 12.69 2.32 16.48
CA ALA A 33 13.55 3.50 16.37
C ALA A 33 14.10 4.00 17.72
N GLY A 34 13.40 3.75 18.83
CA GLY A 34 13.90 4.03 20.18
C GLY A 34 14.88 2.97 20.73
N GLY A 35 15.27 1.98 19.92
CA GLY A 35 16.11 0.85 20.31
C GLY A 35 15.34 -0.37 20.82
N THR A 36 16.07 -1.47 21.04
CA THR A 36 15.55 -2.73 21.57
C THR A 36 14.74 -2.51 22.85
N GLY A 37 13.56 -3.12 22.93
CA GLY A 37 12.67 -3.00 24.09
C GLY A 37 11.80 -1.74 24.11
N THR A 38 11.94 -0.83 23.15
CA THR A 38 11.01 0.28 23.00
C THR A 38 9.66 -0.19 22.47
N LYS A 39 8.58 0.43 22.96
CA LYS A 39 7.22 0.14 22.50
C LYS A 39 7.05 0.51 21.03
N VAL A 40 6.44 -0.41 20.29
CA VAL A 40 5.86 -0.16 18.97
C VAL A 40 4.34 -0.09 19.07
N TYR A 41 3.70 0.58 18.12
CA TYR A 41 2.26 0.71 18.02
C TYR A 41 1.75 0.04 16.72
N PRO A 42 1.39 -1.25 16.76
CA PRO A 42 0.78 -1.95 15.63
C PRO A 42 -0.55 -1.32 15.17
N PRO A 43 -1.05 -1.64 13.97
CA PRO A 43 -2.43 -1.31 13.58
C PRO A 43 -3.44 -1.82 14.61
N SER A 44 -4.34 -0.93 15.05
CA SER A 44 -5.51 -1.31 15.82
C SER A 44 -6.66 -1.68 14.89
N PHE A 45 -7.38 -2.76 15.20
CA PHE A 45 -8.55 -3.20 14.45
C PHE A 45 -9.82 -3.06 15.30
N PRO A 46 -10.97 -2.78 14.67
CA PRO A 46 -12.24 -2.82 15.37
C PRO A 46 -12.47 -4.20 16.00
N ASP A 47 -12.77 -4.20 17.29
CA ASP A 47 -13.16 -5.40 18.01
C ASP A 47 -14.57 -5.18 18.58
N PRO A 48 -15.62 -5.46 17.78
CA PRO A 48 -17.00 -5.21 18.17
C PRO A 48 -17.45 -6.07 19.36
N VAL A 49 -16.76 -7.19 19.62
CA VAL A 49 -17.09 -8.14 20.70
C VAL A 49 -16.23 -7.92 21.96
N ARG A 50 -15.23 -7.02 21.89
CA ARG A 50 -14.31 -6.66 22.99
C ARG A 50 -13.56 -7.86 23.59
N THR A 51 -13.22 -8.84 22.77
CA THR A 51 -12.48 -10.04 23.18
C THR A 51 -10.96 -9.84 23.17
N ASN A 52 -10.48 -8.83 22.45
CA ASN A 52 -9.07 -8.45 22.33
C ASN A 52 -8.83 -7.09 23.01
N PRO A 53 -8.41 -7.06 24.28
CA PRO A 53 -8.20 -5.82 25.02
C PRO A 53 -7.13 -4.91 24.39
N ASN A 54 -6.22 -5.48 23.59
CA ASN A 54 -5.12 -4.74 22.96
C ASN A 54 -5.45 -4.24 21.54
N ARG A 55 -6.52 -4.74 20.92
CA ARG A 55 -6.95 -4.41 19.55
C ARG A 55 -5.92 -4.67 18.45
N TYR A 56 -4.82 -5.35 18.75
CA TYR A 56 -3.76 -5.71 17.80
C TYR A 56 -3.94 -7.14 17.31
N LEU A 57 -3.57 -7.43 16.06
CA LEU A 57 -3.58 -8.79 15.52
C LEU A 57 -2.36 -9.55 16.05
N VAL A 58 -2.60 -10.52 16.92
CA VAL A 58 -1.59 -11.41 17.48
C VAL A 58 -1.96 -12.84 17.12
N GLU A 59 -1.01 -13.60 16.61
CA GLU A 59 -1.21 -14.97 16.14
C GLU A 59 0.03 -15.85 16.36
N PRO A 60 -0.13 -17.17 16.52
CA PRO A 60 1.00 -18.09 16.51
C PRO A 60 1.55 -18.24 15.08
N ARG A 61 2.87 -18.27 14.94
CA ARG A 61 3.60 -18.51 13.69
C ARG A 61 4.77 -19.45 13.97
N PHE A 62 5.16 -20.25 12.98
CA PHE A 62 6.41 -21.00 13.05
C PHE A 62 7.58 -20.09 12.69
N HIS A 63 8.61 -20.08 13.53
CA HIS A 63 9.84 -19.34 13.28
C HIS A 63 11.02 -20.11 13.88
N ALA A 64 12.08 -20.33 13.09
CA ALA A 64 13.26 -21.09 13.48
C ALA A 64 12.95 -22.49 14.08
N GLY A 65 11.96 -23.18 13.52
CA GLY A 65 11.61 -24.56 13.90
C GLY A 65 10.71 -24.69 15.14
N SER A 66 10.27 -23.59 15.74
CA SER A 66 9.31 -23.60 16.86
C SER A 66 8.13 -22.66 16.62
N GLU A 67 7.01 -22.96 17.29
CA GLU A 67 5.87 -22.04 17.34
C GLU A 67 6.20 -20.86 18.26
N ARG A 68 5.98 -19.64 17.78
CA ARG A 68 6.17 -18.37 18.49
C ARG A 68 4.99 -17.45 18.25
N SER A 69 4.73 -16.54 19.19
CA SER A 69 3.71 -15.51 19.01
C SER A 69 4.26 -14.34 18.18
N ALA A 70 3.46 -13.84 17.25
CA ALA A 70 3.77 -12.69 16.41
C ALA A 70 2.64 -11.67 16.46
N VAL A 71 2.98 -10.39 16.51
CA VAL A 71 2.05 -9.28 16.25
C VAL A 71 2.25 -8.76 14.83
N VAL A 72 1.16 -8.53 14.10
CA VAL A 72 1.26 -7.99 12.75
C VAL A 72 1.49 -6.48 12.81
N LEU A 73 2.66 -6.02 12.37
CA LEU A 73 3.01 -4.60 12.31
C LEU A 73 2.57 -3.95 10.99
N ASP A 74 2.64 -4.70 9.90
CA ASP A 74 2.14 -4.29 8.59
C ASP A 74 1.73 -5.48 7.72
N GLN A 75 0.52 -5.42 7.16
CA GLN A 75 -0.07 -6.51 6.39
C GLN A 75 0.28 -6.45 4.90
N ILE A 76 0.08 -7.57 4.20
CA ILE A 76 0.31 -7.70 2.75
C ILE A 76 -0.30 -6.57 1.90
N PRO A 77 -1.58 -6.19 2.07
CA PRO A 77 -2.15 -5.08 1.29
C PRO A 77 -1.48 -3.73 1.62
N ALA A 78 -1.18 -3.47 2.90
CA ALA A 78 -0.54 -2.23 3.31
C ALA A 78 0.89 -2.11 2.76
N GLN A 79 1.62 -3.22 2.70
CA GLN A 79 2.96 -3.27 2.12
C GLN A 79 2.95 -3.04 0.61
N ALA A 80 1.94 -3.54 -0.12
CA ALA A 80 1.74 -3.22 -1.53
C ALA A 80 1.47 -1.72 -1.73
N ASN A 81 0.57 -1.14 -0.92
CA ASN A 81 0.25 0.29 -0.99
C ASN A 81 1.50 1.15 -0.75
N ARG A 82 2.40 0.76 0.16
CA ARG A 82 3.68 1.48 0.36
C ARG A 82 4.58 1.44 -0.86
N CYS A 83 4.63 0.31 -1.57
CA CYS A 83 5.35 0.20 -2.83
C CYS A 83 4.74 1.12 -3.90
N GLU A 84 3.41 1.17 -3.98
CA GLU A 84 2.67 2.05 -4.90
C GLU A 84 2.90 3.54 -4.57
N ASP A 85 2.82 3.93 -3.30
CA ASP A 85 3.12 5.28 -2.81
C ASP A 85 4.57 5.67 -3.13
N ALA A 86 5.53 4.76 -2.94
CA ALA A 86 6.94 5.01 -3.19
C ALA A 86 7.24 5.15 -4.69
N LEU A 87 6.55 4.38 -5.54
CA LEU A 87 6.61 4.53 -7.00
C LEU A 87 6.07 5.90 -7.44
N LEU A 88 4.92 6.30 -6.89
CA LEU A 88 4.30 7.60 -7.20
C LEU A 88 5.22 8.76 -6.77
N GLN A 89 5.83 8.68 -5.59
CA GLN A 89 6.82 9.67 -5.15
C GLN A 89 8.04 9.72 -6.08
N GLY A 90 8.57 8.57 -6.49
CA GLY A 90 9.70 8.48 -7.43
C GLY A 90 9.40 9.11 -8.79
N GLN A 91 8.21 8.84 -9.36
CA GLN A 91 7.78 9.44 -10.62
C GLN A 91 7.53 10.95 -10.49
N ARG A 92 6.87 11.40 -9.42
CA ARG A 92 6.67 12.85 -9.14
C ARG A 92 8.00 13.60 -8.95
N ALA A 93 9.02 12.92 -8.42
CA ALA A 93 10.38 13.47 -8.32
C ALA A 93 11.17 13.43 -9.65
N GLY A 94 10.58 12.89 -10.72
CA GLY A 94 11.21 12.79 -12.05
C GLY A 94 12.28 11.70 -12.16
N ALA A 95 12.36 10.75 -11.23
CA ALA A 95 13.38 9.70 -11.24
C ALA A 95 13.17 8.67 -12.37
N PHE A 96 11.92 8.43 -12.77
CA PHE A 96 11.52 7.53 -13.84
C PHE A 96 10.10 7.84 -14.30
N GLN A 97 9.66 7.18 -15.37
CA GLN A 97 8.29 7.23 -15.85
C GLN A 97 7.70 5.82 -15.89
N ILE A 98 6.50 5.66 -15.35
CA ILE A 98 5.66 4.46 -15.45
C ILE A 98 4.25 4.90 -15.88
N PRO A 99 3.41 4.00 -16.44
CA PRO A 99 2.13 4.43 -16.93
C PRO A 99 1.21 4.79 -15.76
N LEU A 100 0.49 5.90 -15.89
CA LEU A 100 -0.48 6.35 -14.91
C LEU A 100 -1.84 6.55 -15.57
N LEU A 101 -2.89 6.10 -14.88
CA LEU A 101 -4.24 6.60 -15.11
C LEU A 101 -4.50 7.67 -14.05
N GLU A 102 -4.62 8.92 -14.46
CA GLU A 102 -4.76 10.07 -13.57
C GLU A 102 -6.19 10.61 -13.63
N LEU A 103 -6.93 10.50 -12.54
CA LEU A 103 -8.21 11.19 -12.37
C LEU A 103 -7.95 12.60 -11.84
N ARG A 104 -8.15 13.61 -12.68
CA ARG A 104 -8.08 15.03 -12.31
C ARG A 104 -9.49 15.58 -12.14
N HIS A 105 -9.75 16.19 -10.99
CA HIS A 105 -10.98 16.91 -10.67
C HIS A 105 -10.66 18.39 -10.50
N ASP A 106 -11.20 19.24 -11.38
CA ASP A 106 -11.03 20.70 -11.38
C ASP A 106 -12.33 21.41 -10.96
N GLY A 107 -13.03 20.86 -9.96
CA GLY A 107 -14.28 21.40 -9.42
C GLY A 107 -14.10 22.50 -8.38
N GLU A 108 -14.90 22.48 -7.32
CA GLU A 108 -14.82 23.49 -6.24
C GLU A 108 -13.52 23.35 -5.41
N SER A 109 -12.90 22.18 -5.43
CA SER A 109 -11.57 21.93 -4.88
C SER A 109 -10.78 21.03 -5.82
N GLU A 110 -9.61 21.51 -6.27
CA GLU A 110 -8.74 20.71 -7.13
C GLU A 110 -8.25 19.45 -6.41
N SER A 111 -8.35 18.30 -7.07
CA SER A 111 -7.77 17.05 -6.57
C SER A 111 -7.32 16.15 -7.70
N VAL A 112 -6.30 15.34 -7.42
CA VAL A 112 -5.72 14.38 -8.37
C VAL A 112 -5.54 13.04 -7.67
N LEU A 113 -5.99 11.97 -8.31
CA LEU A 113 -5.76 10.59 -7.90
C LEU A 113 -5.17 9.79 -9.06
N THR A 114 -4.21 8.92 -8.79
CA THR A 114 -3.55 8.10 -9.80
C THR A 114 -3.85 6.61 -9.65
N SER A 115 -3.53 5.80 -10.68
CA SER A 115 -3.64 4.34 -10.65
C SER A 115 -2.89 3.66 -9.50
N LEU A 116 -1.87 4.33 -8.94
CA LEU A 116 -1.11 3.87 -7.77
C LEU A 116 -1.84 4.16 -6.45
N GLU A 117 -2.88 5.00 -6.46
CA GLU A 117 -3.67 5.37 -5.27
C GLU A 117 -5.06 4.70 -5.26
N PHE A 118 -5.48 4.07 -6.36
CA PHE A 118 -6.77 3.42 -6.48
C PHE A 118 -6.84 2.13 -5.63
N PRO A 119 -7.73 2.05 -4.60
CA PRO A 119 -7.80 0.89 -3.69
C PRO A 119 -8.01 -0.47 -4.38
N HIS A 120 -8.68 -0.49 -5.53
CA HIS A 120 -8.95 -1.68 -6.34
C HIS A 120 -8.21 -1.66 -7.70
N ARG A 121 -7.20 -0.80 -7.85
CA ARG A 121 -6.32 -0.69 -9.04
C ARG A 121 -7.14 -0.57 -10.34
N TYR A 122 -6.83 -1.35 -11.38
CA TYR A 122 -7.56 -1.29 -12.67
C TYR A 122 -9.08 -1.46 -12.55
N ALA A 123 -9.55 -2.09 -11.47
CA ALA A 123 -10.96 -2.39 -11.24
C ALA A 123 -11.66 -1.37 -10.34
N ASP A 124 -11.01 -0.25 -10.04
CA ASP A 124 -11.52 0.74 -9.10
C ASP A 124 -12.75 1.50 -9.58
N ALA A 125 -13.58 1.90 -8.62
CA ALA A 125 -14.78 2.68 -8.85
C ALA A 125 -14.43 4.07 -9.41
N TYR A 126 -13.31 4.66 -9.00
CA TYR A 126 -12.85 5.94 -9.56
C TYR A 126 -12.61 5.86 -11.07
N LEU A 127 -12.02 4.75 -11.56
CA LEU A 127 -11.90 4.51 -13.00
C LEU A 127 -13.25 4.28 -13.66
N ARG A 128 -14.08 3.40 -13.08
CA ARG A 128 -15.42 3.09 -13.61
C ARG A 128 -16.28 4.35 -13.79
N ASP A 129 -16.21 5.26 -12.82
CA ASP A 129 -17.03 6.47 -12.74
C ASP A 129 -16.28 7.70 -13.30
N SER A 130 -15.24 7.48 -14.12
CA SER A 130 -14.50 8.51 -14.85
C SER A 130 -14.80 8.51 -16.36
N GLU A 131 -14.35 9.56 -17.03
CA GLU A 131 -14.43 9.78 -18.46
C GLU A 131 -13.03 10.04 -19.05
N LEU A 132 -12.80 9.50 -20.24
CA LEU A 132 -11.67 9.79 -21.12
C LEU A 132 -12.21 10.51 -22.34
N ASP A 133 -11.78 11.74 -22.58
CA ASP A 133 -12.26 12.59 -23.68
C ASP A 133 -13.80 12.71 -23.74
N GLY A 134 -14.45 12.84 -22.57
CA GLY A 134 -15.92 12.93 -22.43
C GLY A 134 -16.66 11.60 -22.65
N VAL A 135 -15.94 10.49 -22.81
CA VAL A 135 -16.51 9.15 -22.92
C VAL A 135 -16.22 8.38 -21.64
N SER A 136 -17.25 7.85 -20.97
CA SER A 136 -17.09 6.93 -19.83
C SER A 136 -15.95 5.92 -20.09
N PHE A 137 -15.01 5.83 -19.15
CA PHE A 137 -13.76 5.09 -19.30
C PHE A 137 -13.99 3.66 -19.79
N ASP A 138 -14.96 2.96 -19.19
CA ASP A 138 -15.41 1.62 -19.58
C ASP A 138 -15.76 1.46 -21.07
N ARG A 139 -16.22 2.52 -21.71
CA ARG A 139 -16.62 2.54 -23.12
C ARG A 139 -15.53 3.06 -24.04
N SER A 140 -14.50 3.69 -23.49
CA SER A 140 -13.32 4.10 -24.25
C SER A 140 -12.55 2.88 -24.78
N PRO A 141 -11.78 3.01 -25.87
CA PRO A 141 -10.92 1.93 -26.35
C PRO A 141 -9.95 1.41 -25.27
N LEU A 142 -9.34 2.32 -24.50
CA LEU A 142 -8.42 1.98 -23.42
C LEU A 142 -9.12 1.20 -22.31
N GLY A 143 -10.21 1.73 -21.76
CA GLY A 143 -10.91 1.06 -20.67
C GLY A 143 -11.44 -0.31 -21.07
N ARG A 144 -11.95 -0.48 -22.30
CA ARG A 144 -12.33 -1.80 -22.82
C ARG A 144 -11.16 -2.79 -22.86
N SER A 145 -9.97 -2.34 -23.26
CA SER A 145 -8.77 -3.19 -23.31
C SER A 145 -8.28 -3.60 -21.92
N VAL A 146 -8.28 -2.66 -20.97
CA VAL A 146 -7.86 -2.88 -19.58
C VAL A 146 -8.85 -3.83 -18.88
N ILE A 147 -10.16 -3.55 -18.98
CA ILE A 147 -11.21 -4.38 -18.39
C ILE A 147 -11.28 -5.76 -19.06
N GLY A 148 -11.04 -5.81 -20.38
CA GLY A 148 -11.03 -7.05 -21.16
C GLY A 148 -9.81 -7.94 -20.95
N SER A 149 -8.82 -7.49 -20.16
CA SER A 149 -7.63 -8.28 -19.87
C SER A 149 -7.98 -9.59 -19.17
N SER A 150 -7.27 -10.65 -19.56
CA SER A 150 -7.49 -12.00 -19.08
C SER A 150 -6.18 -12.61 -18.57
N ARG A 151 -6.24 -13.83 -18.04
CA ARG A 151 -5.02 -14.55 -17.66
C ARG A 151 -4.16 -14.95 -18.85
N ASP A 152 -4.79 -15.16 -20.01
CA ASP A 152 -4.10 -15.58 -21.24
C ASP A 152 -3.57 -14.38 -22.04
N ASP A 153 -4.17 -13.20 -21.84
CA ASP A 153 -3.74 -11.93 -22.43
C ASP A 153 -3.95 -10.77 -21.46
N ALA A 154 -2.87 -10.38 -20.80
CA ALA A 154 -2.78 -9.25 -19.87
C ALA A 154 -2.04 -8.05 -20.47
N SER A 155 -1.84 -8.01 -21.79
CA SER A 155 -0.97 -7.02 -22.45
C SER A 155 -1.42 -5.58 -22.21
N ALA A 156 -2.74 -5.33 -22.12
CA ALA A 156 -3.27 -4.00 -21.82
C ALA A 156 -2.97 -3.56 -20.38
N LEU A 157 -3.13 -4.45 -19.39
CA LEU A 157 -2.72 -4.16 -18.01
C LEU A 157 -1.22 -3.99 -17.89
N TYR A 158 -0.42 -4.84 -18.55
CA TYR A 158 1.03 -4.68 -18.59
C TYR A 158 1.44 -3.30 -19.11
N LYS A 159 0.81 -2.85 -20.19
CA LYS A 159 1.12 -1.58 -20.84
C LYS A 159 0.69 -0.36 -20.03
N HIS A 160 -0.47 -0.41 -19.36
CA HIS A 160 -1.13 0.77 -18.80
C HIS A 160 -1.29 0.77 -17.27
N ASP A 161 -1.20 -0.39 -16.61
CA ASP A 161 -1.35 -0.54 -15.16
C ASP A 161 -0.61 -1.80 -14.64
N PRO A 162 0.73 -1.86 -14.73
CA PRO A 162 1.51 -3.04 -14.36
C PRO A 162 1.37 -3.41 -12.87
N GLY A 163 1.06 -2.43 -12.01
CA GLY A 163 0.80 -2.64 -10.58
C GLY A 163 -0.32 -3.64 -10.31
N SER A 164 -1.37 -3.66 -11.14
CA SER A 164 -2.46 -4.66 -11.04
C SER A 164 -1.99 -6.10 -11.22
N LEU A 165 -0.95 -6.32 -12.03
CA LEU A 165 -0.36 -7.64 -12.25
C LEU A 165 0.60 -8.04 -11.12
N VAL A 166 1.30 -7.07 -10.54
CA VAL A 166 2.30 -7.30 -9.48
C VAL A 166 1.65 -7.47 -8.11
N TYR A 167 0.77 -6.54 -7.71
CA TYR A 167 0.14 -6.51 -6.38
C TYR A 167 -1.20 -7.24 -6.32
N GLY A 168 -1.67 -7.70 -7.48
CA GLY A 168 -2.89 -8.44 -7.66
C GLY A 168 -4.13 -7.55 -7.67
N ALA A 169 -5.09 -7.93 -8.50
CA ALA A 169 -6.35 -7.21 -8.65
C ALA A 169 -7.43 -8.15 -9.20
N TRP A 170 -8.68 -7.83 -8.88
CA TRP A 170 -9.85 -8.44 -9.50
C TRP A 170 -11.00 -7.45 -9.53
N ASN A 171 -11.88 -7.56 -10.51
CA ASN A 171 -13.09 -6.76 -10.57
C ASN A 171 -14.27 -7.46 -9.86
N SER A 172 -14.47 -7.18 -8.57
CA SER A 172 -15.57 -7.78 -7.78
C SER A 172 -16.94 -7.14 -8.03
N HIS A 173 -16.99 -5.99 -8.70
CA HIS A 173 -18.22 -5.23 -8.90
C HIS A 173 -18.94 -5.58 -10.22
N ARG A 174 -18.32 -6.37 -11.10
CA ARG A 174 -18.94 -6.80 -12.36
C ARG A 174 -19.48 -8.21 -12.26
N LYS A 175 -20.63 -8.43 -12.92
CA LYS A 175 -21.23 -9.76 -13.07
C LYS A 175 -20.37 -10.64 -14.00
N GLY A 176 -20.49 -11.95 -13.85
CA GLY A 176 -19.80 -12.93 -14.71
C GLY A 176 -18.40 -13.32 -14.22
N ARG A 177 -17.71 -14.15 -15.01
CA ARG A 177 -16.38 -14.68 -14.68
C ARG A 177 -15.30 -13.66 -15.02
N GLN A 178 -14.99 -12.79 -14.07
CA GLN A 178 -13.91 -11.81 -14.18
C GLN A 178 -12.54 -12.46 -14.00
N ALA A 179 -11.52 -11.94 -14.67
CA ALA A 179 -10.15 -12.35 -14.44
C ALA A 179 -9.73 -12.00 -13.00
N LYS A 180 -9.02 -12.93 -12.37
CA LYS A 180 -8.39 -12.71 -11.06
C LYS A 180 -6.89 -12.79 -11.26
N PHE A 181 -6.21 -11.67 -11.08
CA PHE A 181 -4.76 -11.59 -11.08
C PHE A 181 -4.28 -11.78 -9.66
N ALA A 182 -3.73 -12.96 -9.38
CA ALA A 182 -3.09 -13.22 -8.09
C ALA A 182 -1.83 -12.35 -8.00
N ARG A 183 -1.59 -11.77 -6.82
CA ARG A 183 -0.36 -11.01 -6.57
C ARG A 183 0.86 -11.88 -6.80
N THR A 184 1.87 -11.33 -7.45
CA THR A 184 3.18 -11.97 -7.62
C THR A 184 4.17 -11.46 -6.59
N TYR A 185 4.00 -10.22 -6.10
CA TYR A 185 4.68 -9.66 -4.95
C TYR A 185 3.82 -9.77 -3.68
N ALA A 186 4.40 -10.23 -2.58
CA ALA A 186 3.77 -10.20 -1.27
C ALA A 186 4.83 -9.88 -0.21
N SER A 187 4.49 -9.00 0.74
CA SER A 187 5.37 -8.61 1.84
C SER A 187 4.57 -8.44 3.13
N GLU A 188 5.11 -8.80 4.29
CA GLU A 188 4.53 -8.48 5.59
C GLU A 188 5.62 -8.13 6.61
N ILE A 189 5.28 -7.32 7.62
CA ILE A 189 6.15 -7.04 8.77
C ILE A 189 5.49 -7.59 10.04
N LEU A 190 6.22 -8.45 10.74
CA LEU A 190 5.83 -9.07 12.00
C LEU A 190 6.73 -8.59 13.13
N GLY A 191 6.18 -8.49 14.33
CA GLY A 191 6.93 -8.31 15.58
C GLY A 191 6.87 -9.58 16.42
N TRP A 192 8.02 -10.13 16.78
CA TRP A 192 8.12 -11.41 17.50
C TRP A 192 7.98 -11.25 19.02
N ASP A 193 7.38 -12.25 19.65
CA ASP A 193 7.11 -12.34 21.10
C ASP A 193 6.51 -11.05 21.69
N PRO A 194 5.33 -10.62 21.19
CA PRO A 194 4.73 -9.36 21.62
C PRO A 194 4.33 -9.40 23.10
N VAL A 195 4.79 -8.39 23.84
CA VAL A 195 4.40 -8.15 25.24
C VAL A 195 3.52 -6.90 25.30
N PRO A 196 2.25 -7.03 25.72
CA PRO A 196 1.32 -5.89 25.82
C PRO A 196 1.77 -4.79 26.77
N GLY A 197 1.73 -3.55 26.29
CA GLY A 197 1.87 -2.37 27.12
C GLY A 197 0.52 -1.84 27.61
N VAL A 198 0.54 -1.15 28.74
CA VAL A 198 -0.62 -0.37 29.25
C VAL A 198 -0.43 1.11 28.95
N ARG A 199 -1.53 1.82 28.66
CA ARG A 199 -1.57 3.27 28.53
C ARG A 199 -2.93 3.80 28.98
N ALA A 200 -2.91 4.82 29.83
CA ALA A 200 -4.09 5.62 30.14
C ALA A 200 -3.96 6.98 29.44
N ALA A 201 -4.92 7.33 28.60
CA ALA A 201 -4.94 8.60 27.87
C ALA A 201 -5.94 9.54 28.53
N GLY A 202 -5.48 10.72 28.93
CA GLY A 202 -6.31 11.79 29.47
C GLY A 202 -5.96 13.13 28.84
N ARG A 203 -6.76 14.15 29.14
CA ARG A 203 -6.47 15.53 28.74
C ARG A 203 -6.39 16.39 30.00
N MET A 204 -5.32 17.14 30.13
CA MET A 204 -5.19 18.17 31.14
C MET A 204 -5.47 19.53 30.51
N ASP A 205 -6.50 20.21 31.00
CA ASP A 205 -6.83 21.57 30.63
C ASP A 205 -6.04 22.55 31.51
N PRO A 206 -5.38 23.55 30.92
CA PRO A 206 -4.51 24.46 31.67
C PRO A 206 -5.26 25.31 32.71
N TYR A 207 -6.58 25.47 32.56
CA TYR A 207 -7.42 26.26 33.46
C TYR A 207 -8.35 25.38 34.32
N ASN A 208 -8.29 24.06 34.19
CA ASN A 208 -9.18 23.10 34.83
C ASN A 208 -10.67 23.53 34.72
N LEU A 209 -11.09 23.93 33.52
CA LEU A 209 -12.45 24.42 33.31
C LEU A 209 -13.50 23.34 33.65
N THR A 210 -14.53 23.72 34.40
CA THR A 210 -15.66 22.87 34.77
C THR A 210 -16.97 23.62 34.51
N GLY A 211 -18.02 22.92 34.09
CA GLY A 211 -19.27 23.57 33.67
C GLY A 211 -19.92 22.88 32.49
N ALA A 212 -20.98 23.50 31.97
CA ALA A 212 -21.68 23.09 30.76
C ALA A 212 -21.49 24.13 29.63
N ALA A 213 -21.30 23.63 28.42
CA ALA A 213 -21.41 24.41 27.19
C ALA A 213 -22.87 24.40 26.72
N LYS A 214 -23.54 25.55 26.79
CA LYS A 214 -24.89 25.70 26.24
C LYS A 214 -24.78 26.12 24.77
N PRO A 215 -25.42 25.41 23.82
CA PRO A 215 -25.40 25.79 22.41
C PRO A 215 -25.89 27.22 22.23
N GLY A 216 -25.23 27.99 21.37
CA GLY A 216 -25.74 29.30 20.95
C GLY A 216 -27.00 29.16 20.10
N LYS A 217 -27.77 30.24 19.98
CA LYS A 217 -28.92 30.29 19.06
C LYS A 217 -28.39 30.38 17.61
N ASN A 218 -29.04 29.68 16.67
CA ASN A 218 -28.73 29.72 15.24
C ASN A 218 -27.24 29.50 14.91
N GLY A 219 -26.58 28.52 15.53
CA GLY A 219 -25.15 28.24 15.28
C GLY A 219 -24.17 29.19 15.99
N GLY A 220 -24.67 30.19 16.72
CA GLY A 220 -23.83 31.13 17.46
C GLY A 220 -22.96 30.49 18.55
N PRO A 221 -22.01 31.26 19.12
CA PRO A 221 -21.05 30.76 20.09
C PRO A 221 -21.73 30.17 21.32
N TRP A 222 -21.12 29.12 21.88
CA TRP A 222 -21.59 28.52 23.12
C TRP A 222 -21.49 29.51 24.29
N THR A 223 -22.34 29.31 25.29
CA THR A 223 -22.33 30.13 26.51
C THR A 223 -22.05 29.26 27.74
N TYR A 224 -21.27 29.81 28.68
CA TYR A 224 -20.88 29.11 29.90
C TYR A 224 -22.05 28.94 30.88
N GLY A 225 -22.20 27.73 31.43
CA GLY A 225 -23.11 27.44 32.54
C GLY A 225 -22.37 26.82 33.74
N PRO A 226 -22.44 27.42 34.95
CA PRO A 226 -21.92 26.80 36.16
C PRO A 226 -22.74 25.56 36.57
N VAL A 227 -22.11 24.58 37.22
CA VAL A 227 -22.77 23.39 37.81
C VAL A 227 -23.30 23.78 39.20
N PRO A 228 -24.60 23.65 39.57
CA PRO A 228 -25.43 22.43 39.45
C PRO A 228 -26.93 22.62 39.04
N THR A 229 -27.61 21.49 38.81
CA THR A 229 -29.04 21.24 38.47
C THR A 229 -29.44 21.27 36.99
N LYS A 230 -29.62 20.06 36.42
CA LYS A 230 -30.34 19.77 35.16
C LYS A 230 -30.01 20.69 33.97
N ALA A 231 -28.74 21.05 33.77
CA ALA A 231 -28.35 21.88 32.64
C ALA A 231 -28.49 21.08 31.33
N LYS A 232 -29.40 21.52 30.43
CA LYS A 232 -29.36 21.17 29.01
C LYS A 232 -28.08 21.76 28.40
N GLY A 233 -27.14 20.91 28.02
CA GLY A 233 -25.86 21.29 27.40
C GLY A 233 -24.84 20.16 27.53
N GLU A 234 -23.86 20.14 26.65
CA GLU A 234 -22.72 19.20 26.71
C GLU A 234 -21.73 19.66 27.78
N LYS A 235 -20.96 18.74 28.34
CA LYS A 235 -19.90 19.11 29.29
C LYS A 235 -18.86 19.95 28.57
N LEU A 236 -18.25 20.92 29.25
CA LEU A 236 -17.13 21.65 28.66
C LEU A 236 -16.06 20.69 28.11
N SER A 237 -15.81 19.57 28.81
CA SER A 237 -14.82 18.58 28.38
C SER A 237 -15.17 17.91 27.04
N GLU A 238 -16.45 17.81 26.71
CA GLU A 238 -16.93 17.23 25.44
C GLU A 238 -16.68 18.18 24.27
N ILE A 239 -16.67 19.50 24.51
CA ILE A 239 -16.32 20.52 23.50
C ILE A 239 -14.84 20.95 23.53
N GLY A 240 -13.99 20.22 24.27
CA GLY A 240 -12.54 20.47 24.31
C GLY A 240 -12.03 21.31 25.49
N HIS A 241 -12.90 21.86 26.33
CA HIS A 241 -12.53 22.72 27.47
C HIS A 241 -12.64 21.96 28.80
N GLY A 242 -11.55 21.84 29.55
CA GLY A 242 -11.55 21.09 30.81
C GLY A 242 -11.01 19.67 30.69
N ASN A 243 -10.76 19.09 31.86
CA ASN A 243 -10.05 17.83 32.00
C ASN A 243 -10.86 16.63 31.48
N ILE A 244 -10.16 15.67 30.87
CA ILE A 244 -10.66 14.32 30.63
C ILE A 244 -9.80 13.38 31.47
N ALA A 245 -10.42 12.69 32.42
CA ALA A 245 -9.74 11.71 33.26
C ALA A 245 -9.09 10.62 32.38
N PRO A 246 -7.89 10.12 32.74
CA PRO A 246 -7.25 9.05 31.98
C PRO A 246 -8.16 7.83 31.84
N GLN A 247 -8.38 7.39 30.60
CA GLN A 247 -9.13 6.19 30.27
C GLN A 247 -8.21 5.14 29.63
N ASP A 248 -8.59 3.88 29.75
CA ASP A 248 -7.87 2.77 29.14
C ASP A 248 -7.78 2.94 27.62
N SER A 249 -6.57 2.80 27.10
CA SER A 249 -6.25 2.89 25.67
C SER A 249 -5.23 1.82 25.30
N HIS A 250 -5.12 1.49 24.00
CA HIS A 250 -4.14 0.51 23.56
C HIS A 250 -2.71 1.02 23.84
N GLY A 251 -1.97 0.27 24.64
CA GLY A 251 -0.70 0.74 25.23
C GLY A 251 0.55 0.46 24.42
N GLY A 252 0.41 0.03 23.16
CA GLY A 252 1.51 -0.47 22.34
C GLY A 252 1.95 -1.87 22.76
N MET A 253 3.00 -2.37 22.12
CA MET A 253 3.62 -3.67 22.37
C MET A 253 5.13 -3.48 22.40
N THR A 254 5.84 -4.19 23.27
CA THR A 254 7.29 -4.43 23.06
C THR A 254 7.46 -5.76 22.36
N VAL A 255 8.43 -5.86 21.46
CA VAL A 255 8.71 -7.08 20.68
C VAL A 255 10.19 -7.43 20.81
N SER A 256 10.54 -8.72 20.70
CA SER A 256 11.93 -9.17 20.75
C SER A 256 12.70 -8.77 19.48
N GLY A 257 12.00 -8.60 18.36
CA GLY A 257 12.51 -8.06 17.11
C GLY A 257 11.38 -7.92 16.09
N ALA A 258 11.61 -7.15 15.04
CA ALA A 258 10.70 -7.09 13.90
C ALA A 258 11.35 -7.73 12.67
N GLU A 259 10.55 -8.42 11.86
CA GLU A 259 11.01 -9.09 10.65
C GLU A 259 10.04 -8.79 9.51
N ARG A 260 10.60 -8.41 8.36
CA ARG A 260 9.89 -8.35 7.09
C ARG A 260 10.29 -9.51 6.21
N ILE A 261 9.31 -10.10 5.55
CA ILE A 261 9.51 -11.10 4.51
C ILE A 261 8.76 -10.63 3.27
N ALA A 262 9.45 -10.36 2.16
CA ALA A 262 8.85 -10.28 0.83
C ALA A 262 9.21 -11.49 -0.02
N THR A 263 8.32 -11.78 -0.96
CA THR A 263 8.60 -12.69 -2.08
C THR A 263 8.10 -12.11 -3.40
N ILE A 264 8.81 -12.43 -4.49
CA ILE A 264 8.33 -12.29 -5.87
C ILE A 264 8.23 -13.69 -6.49
N SER A 265 7.02 -14.12 -6.81
CA SER A 265 6.74 -15.47 -7.29
C SER A 265 6.97 -15.59 -8.81
N LEU A 266 7.96 -16.40 -9.21
CA LEU A 266 8.20 -16.71 -10.63
C LEU A 266 7.08 -17.58 -11.21
N ALA A 267 6.58 -18.56 -10.46
CA ALA A 267 5.40 -19.34 -10.85
C ALA A 267 4.13 -18.49 -10.94
N GLY A 268 4.02 -17.43 -10.13
CA GLY A 268 2.95 -16.44 -10.24
C GLY A 268 3.04 -15.63 -11.54
N LEU A 269 4.24 -15.13 -11.87
CA LEU A 269 4.52 -14.40 -13.11
C LEU A 269 4.29 -15.27 -14.36
N ASP A 270 4.68 -16.54 -14.33
CA ASP A 270 4.49 -17.48 -15.43
C ASP A 270 3.00 -17.71 -15.81
N ARG A 271 2.09 -17.45 -14.88
CA ARG A 271 0.64 -17.56 -15.11
C ARG A 271 0.05 -16.36 -15.84
N ILE A 272 0.84 -15.33 -16.10
CA ILE A 272 0.44 -14.13 -16.84
C ILE A 272 0.80 -14.35 -18.31
N GLY A 273 -0.23 -14.49 -19.14
CA GLY A 273 -0.10 -14.53 -20.59
C GLY A 273 -0.20 -13.14 -21.21
N PHE A 274 0.30 -13.01 -22.44
CA PHE A 274 0.34 -11.76 -23.21
C PHE A 274 -0.25 -11.97 -24.62
N GLY A 275 -1.23 -12.87 -24.72
CA GLY A 275 -1.86 -13.20 -26.00
C GLY A 275 -0.89 -13.88 -26.98
N PRO A 276 -1.09 -13.71 -28.29
CA PRO A 276 -0.31 -14.39 -29.34
C PRO A 276 1.04 -13.72 -29.60
N VAL A 277 1.90 -13.64 -28.59
CA VAL A 277 3.28 -13.15 -28.69
C VAL A 277 4.29 -14.30 -28.74
N SER A 278 5.55 -14.00 -29.08
CA SER A 278 6.63 -14.98 -28.96
C SER A 278 6.86 -15.36 -27.49
N ALA A 279 7.36 -16.58 -27.24
CA ALA A 279 7.70 -17.01 -25.88
C ALA A 279 8.77 -16.10 -25.25
N GLU A 280 9.71 -15.60 -26.05
CA GLU A 280 10.75 -14.66 -25.64
C GLU A 280 10.14 -13.32 -25.17
N ALA A 281 9.20 -12.76 -25.92
CA ALA A 281 8.51 -11.52 -25.55
C ALA A 281 7.75 -11.69 -24.22
N ALA A 282 7.02 -12.81 -24.06
CA ALA A 282 6.31 -13.11 -22.81
C ALA A 282 7.26 -13.22 -21.61
N VAL A 283 8.41 -13.87 -21.77
CA VAL A 283 9.42 -13.96 -20.70
C VAL A 283 9.99 -12.58 -20.37
N ALA A 284 10.35 -11.78 -21.36
CA ALA A 284 10.85 -10.42 -21.15
C ALA A 284 9.82 -9.52 -20.42
N ALA A 285 8.54 -9.62 -20.77
CA ALA A 285 7.47 -8.90 -20.08
C ALA A 285 7.35 -9.34 -18.60
N ARG A 286 7.43 -10.64 -18.30
CA ARG A 286 7.43 -11.14 -16.91
C ARG A 286 8.66 -10.71 -16.13
N ALA A 287 9.84 -10.71 -16.75
CA ALA A 287 11.06 -10.18 -16.16
C ALA A 287 10.89 -8.69 -15.81
N SER A 288 10.30 -7.88 -16.70
CA SER A 288 10.04 -6.47 -16.40
C SER A 288 9.02 -6.24 -15.27
N LEU A 289 8.02 -7.12 -15.10
CA LEU A 289 7.12 -7.09 -13.94
C LEU A 289 7.87 -7.44 -12.63
N ALA A 290 8.81 -8.39 -12.67
CA ALA A 290 9.66 -8.69 -11.52
C ALA A 290 10.59 -7.51 -11.18
N ALA A 291 11.18 -6.87 -12.21
CA ALA A 291 12.01 -5.68 -12.03
C ALA A 291 11.19 -4.49 -11.48
N TYR A 292 9.95 -4.31 -11.93
CA TYR A 292 9.01 -3.33 -11.39
C TYR A 292 8.77 -3.57 -9.89
N ALA A 293 8.53 -4.82 -9.49
CA ALA A 293 8.35 -5.18 -8.08
C ALA A 293 9.62 -4.92 -7.23
N LEU A 294 10.80 -5.25 -7.77
CA LEU A 294 12.08 -4.97 -7.11
C LEU A 294 12.33 -3.46 -6.96
N LEU A 295 12.10 -2.67 -8.00
CA LEU A 295 12.21 -1.21 -7.93
C LEU A 295 11.29 -0.65 -6.84
N ALA A 296 10.02 -1.08 -6.83
CA ALA A 296 9.05 -0.61 -5.86
C ALA A 296 9.42 -1.01 -4.42
N ASP A 297 9.91 -2.24 -4.21
CA ASP A 297 10.45 -2.68 -2.92
C ASP A 297 11.65 -1.82 -2.49
N ARG A 298 12.60 -1.57 -3.38
CA ARG A 298 13.78 -0.74 -3.05
C ARG A 298 13.42 0.70 -2.74
N LEU A 299 12.44 1.27 -3.42
CA LEU A 299 11.93 2.60 -3.12
C LEU A 299 11.26 2.67 -1.73
N ALA A 300 10.47 1.65 -1.36
CA ALA A 300 9.70 1.62 -0.13
C ALA A 300 10.50 1.15 1.11
N PHE A 301 11.39 0.17 0.94
CA PHE A 301 12.02 -0.58 2.04
C PHE A 301 13.55 -0.61 1.98
N GLY A 302 14.18 -0.09 0.93
CA GLY A 302 15.65 -0.04 0.80
C GLY A 302 16.32 1.06 1.63
N ARG A 303 15.57 1.77 2.47
CA ARG A 303 16.07 2.87 3.32
C ARG A 303 16.53 2.32 4.69
N PRO A 304 17.37 3.08 5.42
CA PRO A 304 17.81 2.69 6.77
C PRO A 304 16.67 2.55 7.80
N SER A 305 15.53 3.18 7.57
CA SER A 305 14.34 3.02 8.40
C SER A 305 13.06 2.97 7.56
N VAL A 306 12.02 2.36 8.12
CA VAL A 306 10.65 2.39 7.62
C VAL A 306 9.72 2.98 8.69
N TRP A 307 8.99 4.02 8.30
CA TRP A 307 7.95 4.61 9.14
C TRP A 307 6.60 3.99 8.78
N LEU A 308 6.02 3.20 9.70
CA LEU A 308 4.74 2.52 9.43
C LEU A 308 3.55 3.38 9.79
N ARG A 309 3.61 3.99 10.98
CA ARG A 309 2.62 4.89 11.57
C ARG A 309 3.22 5.55 12.80
N SER A 310 2.51 6.50 13.40
CA SER A 310 2.91 7.11 14.67
C SER A 310 3.18 6.04 15.73
N GLY A 311 4.38 6.05 16.30
CA GLY A 311 4.82 5.06 17.30
C GLY A 311 5.27 3.71 16.73
N CYS A 312 5.43 3.57 15.42
CA CYS A 312 5.94 2.35 14.78
C CYS A 312 6.92 2.70 13.65
N GLU A 313 8.02 3.34 14.02
CA GLU A 313 9.19 3.50 13.16
C GLU A 313 10.20 2.40 13.48
N LEU A 314 10.72 1.78 12.43
CA LEU A 314 11.60 0.62 12.52
C LEU A 314 12.89 0.89 11.77
N VAL A 315 14.04 0.67 12.41
CA VAL A 315 15.38 0.84 11.84
C VAL A 315 15.88 -0.52 11.37
N THR A 316 16.37 -0.58 10.14
CA THR A 316 16.93 -1.78 9.52
C THR A 316 18.20 -2.21 10.25
N VAL A 317 18.29 -3.48 10.62
CA VAL A 317 19.47 -4.08 11.26
C VAL A 317 20.22 -4.94 10.26
N THR A 318 19.52 -5.85 9.58
CA THR A 318 20.07 -6.66 8.48
C THR A 318 19.07 -6.80 7.36
N GLU A 319 19.58 -7.01 6.15
CA GLU A 319 18.78 -7.34 4.98
C GLU A 319 19.50 -8.43 4.17
N SER A 320 18.73 -9.34 3.59
CA SER A 320 19.18 -10.25 2.55
C SER A 320 18.19 -10.27 1.39
N ILE A 321 18.72 -10.21 0.17
CA ILE A 321 17.98 -10.44 -1.07
C ILE A 321 18.55 -11.70 -1.68
N GLU A 322 17.69 -12.67 -1.99
CA GLU A 322 18.13 -13.99 -2.41
C GLU A 322 17.20 -14.59 -3.46
N TRP A 323 17.80 -15.31 -4.40
CA TRP A 323 17.09 -16.32 -5.16
C TRP A 323 16.87 -17.53 -4.26
N VAL A 324 15.64 -18.03 -4.20
CA VAL A 324 15.33 -19.30 -3.55
C VAL A 324 15.31 -20.38 -4.62
N LEU A 325 16.10 -21.43 -4.44
CA LEU A 325 16.25 -22.54 -5.37
C LEU A 325 15.45 -23.74 -4.88
N ARG A 326 15.32 -24.74 -5.75
CA ARG A 326 14.76 -26.05 -5.37
C ARG A 326 15.58 -26.66 -4.23
N GLY A 327 14.90 -27.14 -3.19
CA GLY A 327 15.54 -27.83 -2.07
C GLY A 327 15.97 -26.93 -0.91
N ASP A 328 15.45 -25.70 -0.83
CA ASP A 328 15.77 -24.70 0.21
C ASP A 328 17.20 -24.14 0.14
N GLU A 329 17.88 -24.35 -0.99
CA GLU A 329 19.11 -23.64 -1.31
C GLU A 329 18.82 -22.18 -1.67
N VAL A 330 19.76 -21.28 -1.37
CA VAL A 330 19.64 -19.85 -1.65
C VAL A 330 20.90 -19.30 -2.32
N GLU A 331 20.71 -18.39 -3.27
CA GLU A 331 21.78 -17.61 -3.89
C GLU A 331 21.59 -16.13 -3.53
N PRO A 332 22.35 -15.58 -2.57
CA PRO A 332 22.24 -14.19 -2.18
C PRO A 332 22.85 -13.24 -3.23
N PHE A 333 22.30 -12.04 -3.32
CA PHE A 333 22.87 -10.95 -4.11
C PHE A 333 22.52 -9.59 -3.51
N ASP A 334 23.28 -8.56 -3.88
CA ASP A 334 22.99 -7.18 -3.49
C ASP A 334 22.24 -6.46 -4.61
N LEU A 335 21.24 -5.67 -4.24
CA LEU A 335 20.51 -4.81 -5.16
C LEU A 335 20.28 -3.43 -4.53
N ARG A 336 21.04 -2.44 -5.00
CA ARG A 336 20.83 -1.04 -4.62
C ARG A 336 19.69 -0.42 -5.42
N LEU A 337 19.19 0.73 -4.96
CA LEU A 337 18.10 1.45 -5.62
C LEU A 337 18.46 1.90 -7.05
N ASP A 338 19.68 2.40 -7.26
CA ASP A 338 20.18 2.80 -8.59
C ASP A 338 20.21 1.61 -9.56
N GLN A 339 20.67 0.46 -9.09
CA GLN A 339 20.68 -0.78 -9.89
C GLN A 339 19.26 -1.30 -10.16
N ALA A 340 18.34 -1.23 -9.19
CA ALA A 340 16.95 -1.64 -9.40
C ALA A 340 16.23 -0.76 -10.42
N LEU A 341 16.53 0.53 -10.42
CA LEU A 341 16.01 1.47 -11.41
C LEU A 341 16.53 1.15 -12.82
N GLU A 342 17.85 0.96 -12.96
CA GLU A 342 18.46 0.60 -14.24
C GLU A 342 17.94 -0.76 -14.75
N LEU A 343 17.84 -1.75 -13.87
CA LEU A 343 17.26 -3.07 -14.16
C LEU A 343 15.82 -2.96 -14.66
N PHE A 344 14.99 -2.13 -14.03
CA PHE A 344 13.62 -1.88 -14.47
C PHE A 344 13.57 -1.24 -15.87
N GLN A 345 14.30 -0.14 -16.07
CA GLN A 345 14.35 0.58 -17.35
C GLN A 345 14.82 -0.33 -18.49
N ARG A 346 15.87 -1.12 -18.24
CA ARG A 346 16.38 -2.09 -19.19
C ARG A 346 15.34 -3.18 -19.51
N SER A 347 14.73 -3.74 -18.48
CA SER A 347 13.73 -4.81 -18.68
C SER A 347 12.54 -4.35 -19.52
N VAL A 348 12.08 -3.11 -19.30
CA VAL A 348 11.00 -2.50 -20.10
C VAL A 348 11.46 -2.25 -21.54
N ALA A 349 12.69 -1.77 -21.75
CA ALA A 349 13.23 -1.51 -23.08
C ALA A 349 13.35 -2.81 -23.91
N GLU A 350 13.85 -3.90 -23.32
CA GLU A 350 13.97 -5.19 -24.01
C GLU A 350 12.60 -5.81 -24.32
N ALA A 351 11.65 -5.78 -23.37
CA ALA A 351 10.28 -6.22 -23.65
C ALA A 351 9.63 -5.40 -24.78
N GLY A 352 9.89 -4.09 -24.82
CA GLY A 352 9.44 -3.19 -25.87
C GLY A 352 9.98 -3.54 -27.26
N LYS A 353 11.27 -3.85 -27.38
CA LYS A 353 11.90 -4.31 -28.63
C LYS A 353 11.27 -5.61 -29.16
N LEU A 354 10.75 -6.44 -28.27
CA LEU A 354 10.06 -7.70 -28.58
C LEU A 354 8.55 -7.53 -28.82
N GLY A 355 8.04 -6.30 -28.87
CA GLY A 355 6.65 -5.99 -29.20
C GLY A 355 5.71 -5.88 -28.00
N LEU A 356 6.23 -5.87 -26.77
CA LEU A 356 5.48 -5.65 -25.54
C LEU A 356 5.99 -4.39 -24.81
N PRO A 357 5.66 -3.18 -25.31
CA PRO A 357 6.06 -1.95 -24.64
C PRO A 357 5.20 -1.69 -23.40
N MET A 358 5.84 -1.26 -22.31
CA MET A 358 5.17 -0.59 -21.20
C MET A 358 5.07 0.91 -21.51
N SER A 359 3.88 1.50 -21.35
CA SER A 359 3.71 2.93 -21.62
C SER A 359 4.44 3.77 -20.55
N THR A 360 4.87 4.97 -20.94
CA THR A 360 5.38 6.00 -20.02
C THR A 360 4.43 7.19 -19.91
N GLU A 361 3.28 7.11 -20.58
CA GLU A 361 2.30 8.18 -20.64
C GLU A 361 1.41 8.20 -19.40
N THR A 362 1.05 9.41 -18.96
CA THR A 362 -0.05 9.64 -18.04
C THR A 362 -1.32 9.89 -18.85
N VAL A 363 -2.31 9.01 -18.71
CA VAL A 363 -3.63 9.18 -19.30
C VAL A 363 -4.48 9.97 -18.33
N GLN A 364 -4.86 11.18 -18.73
CA GLN A 364 -5.73 12.03 -17.93
C GLN A 364 -7.20 11.65 -18.13
N LEU A 365 -7.91 11.54 -17.01
CA LEU A 365 -9.32 11.20 -16.88
C LEU A 365 -10.00 12.31 -16.07
N THR A 366 -11.28 12.54 -16.35
CA THR A 366 -12.11 13.45 -15.56
C THR A 366 -13.21 12.69 -14.84
N PRO A 367 -13.61 13.06 -13.62
CA PRO A 367 -14.73 12.40 -12.95
C PRO A 367 -16.03 12.65 -13.72
N ALA A 368 -16.88 11.62 -13.85
CA ALA A 368 -18.23 11.82 -14.37
C ALA A 368 -19.04 12.70 -13.40
N ALA A 369 -20.12 13.32 -13.90
CA ALA A 369 -20.87 14.34 -13.17
C ALA A 369 -21.29 13.97 -11.73
N ASN A 370 -21.67 12.71 -11.48
CA ASN A 370 -22.05 12.27 -10.12
C ASN A 370 -20.84 12.08 -9.20
N LEU A 371 -19.73 11.58 -9.73
CA LEU A 371 -18.48 11.44 -8.98
C LEU A 371 -17.91 12.82 -8.64
N ALA A 372 -17.91 13.75 -9.59
CA ALA A 372 -17.45 15.13 -9.39
C ALA A 372 -18.20 15.79 -8.21
N LYS A 373 -19.54 15.73 -8.21
CA LYS A 373 -20.37 16.23 -7.10
C LYS A 373 -20.05 15.58 -5.75
N ALA A 374 -19.77 14.28 -5.75
CA ALA A 374 -19.43 13.56 -4.54
C ALA A 374 -18.05 13.98 -4.00
N ILE A 375 -17.09 14.24 -4.89
CA ILE A 375 -15.77 14.78 -4.54
C ILE A 375 -15.92 16.18 -3.95
N ASP A 376 -16.63 17.10 -4.63
CA ASP A 376 -16.88 18.46 -4.13
C ASP A 376 -17.51 18.42 -2.74
N PHE A 377 -18.58 17.65 -2.58
CA PHE A 377 -19.25 17.50 -1.29
C PHE A 377 -18.31 16.98 -0.19
N ALA A 378 -17.45 16.01 -0.50
CA ALA A 378 -16.52 15.43 0.47
C ALA A 378 -15.42 16.43 0.89
N LEU A 379 -14.93 17.25 -0.05
CA LEU A 379 -13.87 18.23 0.21
C LEU A 379 -14.42 19.49 0.92
N LEU A 380 -15.64 19.91 0.61
CA LEU A 380 -16.26 21.12 1.18
C LEU A 380 -16.99 20.90 2.51
N LYS A 381 -17.45 19.68 2.80
CA LYS A 381 -17.99 19.41 4.15
C LYS A 381 -16.94 19.59 5.26
N ALA A 382 -15.65 19.60 4.92
CA ALA A 382 -14.60 19.96 5.86
C ALA A 382 -14.60 21.46 6.20
N THR A 383 -15.18 22.33 5.36
CA THR A 383 -15.25 23.78 5.56
C THR A 383 -16.55 24.27 6.20
N ASP A 384 -17.70 23.60 6.01
CA ASP A 384 -19.01 24.05 6.53
C ASP A 384 -19.26 23.74 8.03
N GLY A 385 -18.19 23.48 8.79
CA GLY A 385 -18.23 23.31 10.24
C GLY A 385 -18.21 24.62 11.04
N GLN A 386 -18.13 25.77 10.38
CA GLN A 386 -18.16 27.09 10.99
C GLN A 386 -18.82 28.09 10.04
N ASP A 387 -20.11 28.36 10.25
CA ASP A 387 -20.73 29.66 9.94
C ASP A 387 -21.82 29.96 10.97
#